data_AF-A0A167LWU1-F1
#
_entry.id   AF-A0A167LWU1-F1
#
_cell.length_a   1.000
_cell.length_b   1.000
_cell.length_c   1.000
_cell.angle_alpha   90.00
_cell.angle_beta   90.00
_cell.angle_gamma   90.00
#
_symmetry.space_group_name_H-M   'P 1'
#
loop_
_entity.id
_entity.type
_entity.pdbx_description
1 polymer ?
#
loop_
_entity_poly.entity_id
_entity_poly.type
_entity_poly.pdbx_seq_one_letter_code
_entity_poly.pdbx_strand_id
1 'polypeptide(L)'
;SAQKRGRKRKCPTPSSDLPEAQQATRPKKRKLTRVIKWLEETPTDIMLEIMFYMKPIDILNLSYTSKSIRASLAAPEAKHIWVQARMNVPGLPPLPPDMSEWVYAAFVFQELCQVCYLLCKSQDWN
;
A
#
# COMPACT_ATOMS: atom_id res chain seq x y z
N SER A 1 0.01 20.37 -36.51
CA SER A 1 0.55 21.71 -36.19
C SER A 1 0.60 21.93 -34.68
N ALA A 2 1.67 22.60 -34.23
CA ALA A 2 1.91 23.19 -32.90
C ALA A 2 2.36 22.29 -31.73
N GLN A 3 3.65 21.94 -31.71
CA GLN A 3 4.45 21.86 -30.48
C GLN A 3 4.56 23.26 -29.86
N LYS A 4 4.26 23.41 -28.57
CA LYS A 4 4.58 24.63 -27.81
C LYS A 4 5.50 24.29 -26.65
N ARG A 5 6.78 24.64 -26.87
CA ARG A 5 7.88 24.66 -25.91
C ARG A 5 7.60 25.69 -24.82
N GLY A 6 7.51 25.26 -23.57
CA GLY A 6 7.43 26.14 -22.39
C GLY A 6 8.80 26.67 -22.01
N ARG A 7 9.00 27.98 -22.20
CA ARG A 7 10.24 28.75 -22.02
C ARG A 7 10.54 28.93 -20.51
N LYS A 8 11.65 28.35 -20.03
CA LYS A 8 12.19 28.54 -18.67
C LYS A 8 12.55 30.02 -18.46
N ARG A 9 11.92 30.69 -17.49
CA ARG A 9 12.29 32.05 -17.06
C ARG A 9 13.53 31.93 -16.16
N LYS A 10 14.64 32.57 -16.55
CA LYS A 10 15.90 32.62 -15.77
C LYS A 10 15.99 34.03 -15.18
N CYS A 11 15.99 34.15 -13.84
CA CYS A 11 16.24 35.42 -13.17
C CYS A 11 17.74 35.76 -13.15
N PRO A 12 18.12 37.05 -13.14
CA PRO A 12 19.50 37.49 -13.29
C PRO A 12 20.28 37.41 -11.98
N THR A 13 21.55 37.04 -12.05
CA THR A 13 22.51 37.02 -10.94
C THR A 13 23.12 38.40 -10.72
N PRO A 14 23.27 38.88 -9.47
CA PRO A 14 24.30 39.85 -9.12
C PRO A 14 25.55 39.11 -8.62
N SER A 15 26.71 39.48 -9.17
CA SER A 15 28.05 39.05 -8.78
C SER A 15 28.58 39.88 -7.62
N SER A 16 29.14 39.25 -6.59
CA SER A 16 30.37 39.71 -5.88
C SER A 16 30.76 38.75 -4.76
N ASP A 17 31.93 38.15 -4.97
CA ASP A 17 33.03 37.72 -4.09
C ASP A 17 32.87 37.57 -2.56
N LEU A 18 33.49 36.47 -2.05
CA LEU A 18 34.04 36.16 -0.70
C LEU A 18 33.48 34.86 -0.02
N PRO A 19 34.26 34.21 0.88
CA PRO A 19 35.00 32.98 0.61
C PRO A 19 34.30 31.71 1.12
N GLU A 20 34.82 30.59 0.60
CA GLU A 20 34.53 29.18 0.81
C GLU A 20 34.02 28.78 2.22
N ALA A 21 32.70 28.87 2.42
CA ALA A 21 32.01 28.31 3.58
C ALA A 21 31.53 26.88 3.26
N GLN A 22 32.28 25.92 3.80
CA GLN A 22 31.97 24.51 4.03
C GLN A 22 30.54 24.10 3.67
N GLN A 23 30.40 23.43 2.53
CA GLN A 23 29.16 22.76 2.14
C GLN A 23 28.89 21.64 3.16
N ALA A 24 28.05 21.93 4.15
CA ALA A 24 27.38 20.92 4.94
C ALA A 24 26.61 20.02 3.97
N THR A 25 27.21 18.89 3.59
CA THR A 25 26.54 17.91 2.75
C THR A 25 25.32 17.42 3.51
N ARG A 26 24.13 17.83 3.05
CA ARG A 26 22.87 17.29 3.59
C ARG A 26 23.00 15.76 3.57
N PRO A 27 22.79 15.06 4.70
CA PRO A 27 22.88 13.61 4.70
C PRO A 27 21.90 13.10 3.64
N LYS A 28 22.43 12.36 2.65
CA LYS A 28 21.59 11.70 1.65
C LYS A 28 20.65 10.79 2.44
N LYS A 29 19.37 11.17 2.53
CA LYS A 29 18.33 10.28 3.06
C LYS A 29 18.46 8.99 2.27
N ARG A 30 18.97 7.93 2.91
CA ARG A 30 19.02 6.60 2.31
C ARG A 30 17.57 6.30 1.97
N LYS A 31 17.26 6.15 0.68
CA LYS A 31 15.95 5.65 0.27
C LYS A 31 15.85 4.28 0.92
N LEU A 32 15.03 4.16 1.97
CA LEU A 32 14.74 2.88 2.59
C LEU A 32 14.28 1.99 1.44
N THR A 33 15.11 1.02 1.06
CA THR A 33 14.73 0.01 0.08
C THR A 33 13.44 -0.58 0.61
N ARG A 34 12.32 -0.40 -0.11
CA ARG A 34 11.01 -0.86 0.37
C ARG A 34 11.17 -2.33 0.70
N VAL A 35 10.92 -2.71 1.95
CA VAL A 35 10.98 -4.10 2.42
C VAL A 35 10.13 -5.01 1.53
N ILE A 36 9.12 -4.47 0.84
CA ILE A 36 8.22 -5.20 -0.06
C ILE A 36 8.89 -5.62 -1.39
N LYS A 37 10.04 -5.04 -1.76
CA LYS A 37 10.64 -5.27 -3.09
C LYS A 37 10.98 -6.74 -3.34
N TRP A 38 11.51 -7.45 -2.34
CA TRP A 38 11.81 -8.88 -2.51
C TRP A 38 10.54 -9.70 -2.75
N LEU A 39 9.43 -9.34 -2.11
CA LEU A 39 8.14 -10.01 -2.25
C LEU A 39 7.52 -9.78 -3.64
N GLU A 40 7.78 -8.63 -4.26
CA GLU A 40 7.39 -8.35 -5.65
C GLU A 40 8.29 -9.05 -6.68
N GLU A 41 9.55 -9.35 -6.32
CA GLU A 41 10.50 -10.07 -7.18
C GLU A 41 10.32 -11.60 -7.09
N THR A 42 9.69 -12.11 -6.03
CA THR A 42 9.34 -13.54 -5.93
C THR A 42 8.21 -13.92 -6.89
N PRO A 43 8.21 -15.16 -7.42
CA PRO A 43 7.08 -15.68 -8.18
C PRO A 43 5.76 -15.57 -7.41
N THR A 44 4.68 -15.24 -8.12
CA THR A 44 3.35 -15.01 -7.55
C THR A 44 2.90 -16.18 -6.66
N ASP A 45 3.15 -17.42 -7.05
CA ASP A 45 2.71 -18.60 -6.30
C ASP A 45 3.36 -18.66 -4.90
N ILE A 46 4.66 -18.37 -4.80
CA ILE A 46 5.37 -18.31 -3.51
C ILE A 46 4.85 -17.17 -2.65
N MET A 47 4.61 -16.01 -3.27
CA MET A 47 4.02 -14.86 -2.58
C MET A 47 2.63 -15.20 -2.01
N LEU A 48 1.77 -15.85 -2.81
CA LEU A 48 0.44 -16.26 -2.39
C LEU A 48 0.48 -17.36 -1.33
N GLU A 49 1.43 -18.29 -1.41
CA GLU A 49 1.67 -19.31 -0.37
C GLU A 49 2.03 -18.67 0.97
N ILE A 50 2.88 -17.64 0.98
CA ILE A 50 3.18 -16.89 2.21
C ILE A 50 1.90 -16.23 2.74
N MET A 51 1.09 -15.63 1.87
CA MET A 51 -0.18 -14.99 2.23
C MET A 51 -1.23 -15.97 2.72
N PHE A 52 -1.20 -17.24 2.28
CA PHE A 52 -2.11 -18.31 2.71
C PHE A 52 -2.09 -18.51 4.23
N TYR A 53 -0.94 -18.31 4.89
CA TYR A 53 -0.78 -18.46 6.34
C TYR A 53 -1.06 -17.18 7.13
N MET A 54 -1.43 -16.08 6.47
CA MET A 54 -1.68 -14.78 7.13
C MET A 54 -3.13 -14.61 7.56
N LYS A 55 -3.39 -13.64 8.45
CA LYS A 55 -4.76 -13.22 8.79
C LYS A 55 -5.31 -12.27 7.72
N PRO A 56 -6.63 -12.11 7.61
CA PRO A 56 -7.23 -11.27 6.58
C PRO A 56 -6.77 -9.81 6.68
N ILE A 57 -6.58 -9.29 7.90
CA ILE A 57 -6.07 -7.93 8.12
C ILE A 57 -4.66 -7.72 7.58
N ASP A 58 -3.79 -8.73 7.67
CA ASP A 58 -2.40 -8.62 7.22
C ASP A 58 -2.34 -8.58 5.69
N ILE A 59 -3.09 -9.47 5.03
CA ILE A 59 -3.22 -9.52 3.56
C ILE A 59 -3.86 -8.23 3.04
N LEU A 60 -4.88 -7.74 3.74
CA LEU A 60 -5.53 -6.48 3.42
C LEU A 60 -4.55 -5.31 3.52
N ASN A 61 -3.77 -5.23 4.60
CA ASN A 61 -2.74 -4.20 4.76
C ASN A 61 -1.68 -4.29 3.65
N LEU A 62 -1.22 -5.50 3.32
CA LEU A 62 -0.28 -5.72 2.21
C LEU A 62 -0.82 -5.17 0.89
N SER A 63 -2.11 -5.38 0.62
CA SER A 63 -2.77 -4.84 -0.57
C SER A 63 -2.77 -3.30 -0.65
N TYR A 64 -2.70 -2.59 0.48
CA TYR A 64 -2.59 -1.13 0.47
C TYR A 64 -1.16 -0.63 0.29
N THR A 65 -0.17 -1.46 0.61
CA THR A 65 1.24 -1.07 0.48
C THR A 65 1.78 -1.15 -0.95
N SER A 66 1.24 -2.06 -1.77
CA SER A 66 1.69 -2.24 -3.14
C SER A 66 0.54 -2.52 -4.13
N LYS A 67 0.60 -1.83 -5.27
CA LYS A 67 -0.36 -1.99 -6.36
C LYS A 67 -0.24 -3.35 -7.05
N SER A 68 0.96 -3.92 -7.15
CA SER A 68 1.16 -5.24 -7.77
C SER A 68 0.59 -6.33 -6.89
N ILE A 69 0.93 -6.32 -5.60
CA ILE A 69 0.38 -7.25 -4.61
C ILE A 69 -1.15 -7.15 -4.57
N ARG A 70 -1.69 -5.93 -4.58
CA ARG A 70 -3.14 -5.72 -4.67
C ARG A 70 -3.75 -6.39 -5.90
N ALA A 71 -3.12 -6.23 -7.06
CA ALA A 71 -3.62 -6.82 -8.30
C ALA A 71 -3.63 -8.36 -8.23
N SER A 72 -2.57 -8.97 -7.71
CA SER A 72 -2.49 -10.42 -7.52
C SER A 72 -3.52 -10.95 -6.53
N LEU A 73 -3.70 -10.28 -5.39
CA LEU A 73 -4.68 -10.68 -4.37
C LEU A 73 -6.13 -10.47 -4.81
N ALA A 74 -6.38 -9.52 -5.72
CA ALA A 74 -7.72 -9.23 -6.23
C ALA A 74 -8.09 -10.13 -7.42
N ALA A 75 -7.13 -10.90 -7.94
CA ALA A 75 -7.35 -11.82 -9.03
C ALA A 75 -8.25 -12.99 -8.57
N PRO A 76 -9.13 -13.52 -9.44
CA PRO A 76 -10.00 -14.65 -9.12
C PRO A 76 -9.25 -15.87 -8.55
N GLU A 77 -8.02 -16.09 -9.02
CA GLU A 77 -7.15 -17.18 -8.62
C GLU A 77 -6.78 -17.09 -7.13
N ALA A 78 -6.66 -15.87 -6.59
CA ALA A 78 -6.32 -15.65 -5.17
C ALA A 78 -7.53 -15.80 -4.22
N LYS A 79 -8.73 -16.14 -4.73
CA LYS A 79 -9.93 -16.30 -3.88
C LYS A 79 -9.70 -17.33 -2.76
N HIS A 80 -9.04 -18.44 -3.06
CA HIS A 80 -8.75 -19.48 -2.08
C HIS A 80 -7.85 -18.98 -0.93
N ILE A 81 -6.94 -18.04 -1.22
CA ILE A 81 -6.09 -17.40 -0.22
C ILE A 81 -6.92 -16.63 0.79
N TRP A 82 -7.91 -15.87 0.33
CA TRP A 82 -8.79 -15.10 1.22
C TRP A 82 -9.69 -16.01 2.08
N VAL A 83 -10.21 -17.09 1.50
CA VAL A 83 -10.98 -18.10 2.25
C VAL A 83 -10.11 -18.69 3.37
N GLN A 84 -8.89 -19.10 3.05
CA GLN A 84 -7.98 -19.64 4.05
C GLN A 84 -7.60 -18.59 5.10
N ALA A 85 -7.30 -17.37 4.68
CA ALA A 85 -6.97 -16.28 5.59
C ALA A 85 -8.09 -16.06 6.62
N ARG A 86 -9.35 -16.15 6.20
CA ARG A 86 -10.49 -16.07 7.12
C ARG A 86 -10.49 -17.23 8.11
N MET A 87 -10.18 -18.46 7.67
CA MET A 87 -10.07 -19.64 8.54
C MET A 87 -8.92 -19.51 9.56
N ASN A 88 -7.90 -18.71 9.28
CA ASN A 88 -6.80 -18.43 10.21
C ASN A 88 -7.23 -17.58 11.43
N VAL A 89 -8.47 -17.06 11.45
CA VAL A 89 -9.03 -16.31 12.59
C VAL A 89 -10.20 -17.08 13.21
N PRO A 90 -10.01 -17.74 14.36
CA PRO A 90 -11.08 -18.47 15.02
C PRO A 90 -12.16 -17.52 15.55
N GLY A 91 -13.42 -17.94 15.48
CA GLY A 91 -14.56 -17.20 16.03
C GLY A 91 -15.07 -16.03 15.17
N LEU A 92 -14.57 -15.88 13.94
CA LEU A 92 -15.09 -14.88 13.01
C LEU A 92 -16.53 -15.24 12.57
N PRO A 93 -17.44 -14.24 12.40
CA PRO A 93 -18.75 -14.51 11.84
C PRO A 93 -18.67 -15.21 10.47
N PRO A 94 -19.73 -15.93 10.05
CA PRO A 94 -19.78 -16.48 8.71
C PRO A 94 -19.78 -15.36 7.67
N LEU A 95 -19.16 -15.64 6.51
CA LEU A 95 -19.20 -14.75 5.36
C LEU A 95 -20.67 -14.58 4.88
N PRO A 96 -21.20 -13.35 4.81
CA PRO A 96 -22.51 -13.09 4.23
C PRO A 96 -22.58 -13.52 2.75
N PRO A 97 -23.72 -14.03 2.26
CA PRO A 97 -23.84 -14.57 0.90
C PRO A 97 -23.68 -13.53 -0.22
N ASP A 98 -23.88 -12.25 0.11
CA ASP A 98 -23.77 -11.09 -0.78
C ASP A 98 -22.39 -10.44 -0.77
N MET A 99 -21.42 -10.99 -0.03
CA MET A 99 -20.11 -10.38 0.18
C MET A 99 -18.96 -11.27 -0.30
N SER A 100 -17.95 -10.65 -0.90
CA SER A 100 -16.69 -11.35 -1.20
C SER A 100 -15.79 -11.38 0.03
N GLU A 101 -14.91 -12.38 0.12
CA GLU A 101 -13.97 -12.53 1.25
C GLU A 101 -13.11 -11.27 1.46
N TRP A 102 -12.71 -10.59 0.38
CA TRP A 102 -11.97 -9.33 0.45
C TRP A 102 -12.81 -8.23 1.12
N VAL A 103 -14.04 -8.01 0.63
CA VAL A 103 -14.92 -6.95 1.15
C VAL A 103 -15.28 -7.26 2.60
N TYR A 104 -15.47 -8.53 2.93
CA TYR A 104 -15.72 -8.97 4.29
C TYR A 104 -14.53 -8.73 5.22
N ALA A 105 -13.32 -9.06 4.79
CA ALA A 105 -12.12 -8.71 5.55
C ALA A 105 -11.99 -7.20 5.77
N ALA A 106 -12.26 -6.40 4.73
CA ALA A 106 -12.27 -4.95 4.85
C ALA A 106 -13.32 -4.45 5.86
N PHE A 107 -14.53 -5.00 5.80
CA PHE A 107 -15.62 -4.64 6.69
C PHE A 107 -15.34 -4.99 8.16
N VAL A 108 -14.80 -6.19 8.42
CA VAL A 108 -14.56 -6.68 9.78
C VAL A 108 -13.34 -6.01 10.43
N PHE A 109 -12.28 -5.77 9.67
CA PHE A 109 -10.99 -5.36 10.24
C PHE A 109 -10.63 -3.88 10.05
N GLN A 110 -11.34 -3.13 9.21
CA GLN A 110 -11.04 -1.72 9.00
C GLN A 110 -11.94 -0.80 9.79
N GLU A 111 -11.34 0.22 10.36
CA GLU A 111 -12.01 1.39 10.91
C GLU A 111 -12.36 2.41 9.81
N LEU A 112 -12.74 1.94 8.62
CA LEU A 112 -13.08 2.78 7.48
C LEU A 112 -14.58 2.70 7.20
N CYS A 113 -15.21 3.85 7.00
CA CYS A 113 -16.56 3.89 6.47
C CYS A 113 -16.56 3.37 5.03
N GLN A 114 -17.33 2.32 4.75
CA GLN A 114 -17.43 1.73 3.40
C GLN A 114 -18.13 2.64 2.38
N VAL A 115 -18.83 3.69 2.83
CA VAL A 115 -19.52 4.66 1.96
C VAL A 115 -18.62 5.84 1.59
N CYS A 116 -17.96 6.45 2.58
CA CYS A 116 -17.16 7.67 2.37
C CYS A 116 -15.64 7.44 2.36
N TYR A 117 -15.16 6.22 2.68
CA TYR A 117 -13.75 5.81 2.69
C TYR A 117 -12.84 6.67 3.59
N LEU A 118 -13.43 7.31 4.60
CA LEU A 118 -12.72 8.02 5.65
C LEU A 118 -12.62 7.14 6.89
N LEU A 119 -11.55 7.32 7.66
CA LEU A 119 -11.39 6.67 8.97
C LEU A 119 -12.52 7.13 9.88
N CYS A 120 -13.33 6.19 10.33
CA CYS A 120 -14.23 6.43 11.45
C CYS A 120 -13.34 6.59 12.66
N LYS A 121 -13.29 7.79 13.25
CA LYS A 121 -12.74 7.93 14.59
C LYS A 121 -13.64 7.11 15.49
N SER A 122 -13.08 6.05 16.09
CA SER A 122 -13.81 5.14 16.97
C SER A 122 -14.62 5.92 18.00
N GLN A 123 -15.92 5.65 18.05
CA GLN A 123 -16.65 5.72 19.31
C GLN A 123 -16.57 4.30 19.86
N ASP A 124 -15.99 4.16 21.05
CA ASP A 124 -15.65 2.90 21.68
C ASP A 124 -16.84 1.91 21.67
N TRP A 125 -16.61 0.70 21.15
CA TRP A 125 -17.53 -0.42 21.33
C TRP A 125 -17.38 -0.93 22.77
N ASN A 126 -18.44 -0.79 23.58
CA ASN A 126 -18.62 -1.42 24.88
C ASN A 126 -19.76 -2.45 24.78
#